data_AF-A0A1W9YXN9-F1
#
_entry.id   AF-A0A1W9YXN9-F1
#
_cell.length_a   1.000
_cell.length_b   1.000
_cell.length_c   1.000
_cell.angle_alpha   90.00
_cell.angle_beta   90.00
_cell.angle_gamma   90.00
#
_symmetry.space_group_name_H-M   'P 1'
#
loop_
_entity.id
_entity.type
_entity.pdbx_description
1 polymer ?
#
loop_
_entity_poly.entity_id
_entity_poly.type
_entity_poly.pdbx_seq_one_letter_code
_entity_poly.pdbx_strand_id
1 'polypeptide(L)'
;GSPWLTAFAQRSPFAEMFKSLGKHRSGASQLLAELAELPQEEWPGRLRRLLSEQIGLILRRTIDADRPLTDYGLDSLANHELRARVEAETGVRISTADITTIRGMADCLYDKLTSKADIAAAL
;
A
#
# COMPACT_ATOMS: atom_id res chain seq x y z
N GLY A 1 33.76 -10.92 1.21
CA GLY A 1 32.75 -9.98 0.71
C GLY A 1 33.15 -8.58 1.09
N SER A 2 33.12 -7.64 0.16
CA SER A 2 33.78 -6.33 0.28
C SER A 2 33.12 -5.42 1.34
N PRO A 3 33.80 -5.12 2.47
CA PRO A 3 33.23 -4.39 3.62
C PRO A 3 32.68 -3.00 3.29
N TRP A 4 33.17 -2.38 2.21
CA TRP A 4 32.76 -1.05 1.77
C TRP A 4 31.35 -1.02 1.17
N LEU A 5 30.87 -2.10 0.56
CA LEU A 5 29.49 -2.20 0.04
C LEU A 5 28.47 -2.23 1.19
N THR A 6 28.79 -2.93 2.29
CA THR A 6 27.95 -2.99 3.49
C THR A 6 27.88 -1.64 4.20
N ALA A 7 29.01 -0.92 4.27
CA ALA A 7 29.07 0.41 4.86
C ALA A 7 28.32 1.47 4.03
N PHE A 8 28.33 1.36 2.69
CA PHE A 8 27.56 2.24 1.80
C PHE A 8 26.05 2.04 1.94
N ALA A 9 25.61 0.78 2.04
CA ALA A 9 24.21 0.48 2.29
C ALA A 9 23.75 1.19 3.57
N GLN A 10 24.45 1.04 4.70
CA GLN A 10 24.02 1.60 5.99
C GLN A 10 23.84 3.14 6.04
N ARG A 11 24.44 3.89 5.11
CA ARG A 11 24.36 5.37 5.09
C ARG A 11 23.55 5.93 3.92
N SER A 12 23.04 5.06 3.04
CA SER A 12 22.25 5.47 1.88
C SER A 12 20.75 5.51 2.23
N PRO A 13 19.98 6.51 1.72
CA PRO A 13 18.52 6.50 1.76
C PRO A 13 17.92 5.18 1.25
N PHE A 14 18.65 4.49 0.37
CA PHE A 14 18.29 3.18 -0.16
C PHE A 14 18.20 2.10 0.92
N ALA A 15 19.08 2.06 1.94
CA ALA A 15 18.95 1.05 3.00
C ALA A 15 17.88 1.38 4.04
N GLU A 16 17.55 2.66 4.24
CA GLU A 16 16.33 3.02 4.99
C GLU A 16 15.08 2.53 4.24
N MET A 17 15.09 2.56 2.90
CA MET A 17 14.04 1.93 2.07
C MET A 17 13.93 0.42 2.34
N PHE A 18 15.05 -0.32 2.41
CA PHE A 18 15.06 -1.75 2.75
C PHE A 18 14.70 -2.07 4.21
N LYS A 19 15.07 -1.22 5.17
CA LYS A 19 14.60 -1.36 6.56
C LYS A 19 13.11 -1.09 6.69
N SER A 20 12.58 -0.11 5.95
CA SER A 20 11.14 0.16 5.89
C SER A 20 10.41 -1.06 5.34
N LEU A 21 10.93 -1.74 4.30
CA LEU A 21 10.37 -2.99 3.77
C LEU A 21 10.18 -4.08 4.85
N GLY A 22 11.08 -4.14 5.83
CA GLY A 22 10.97 -5.05 6.97
C GLY A 22 9.83 -4.69 7.93
N LYS A 23 9.64 -3.39 8.23
CA LYS A 23 8.50 -2.89 9.01
C LYS A 23 7.18 -3.05 8.26
N HIS A 24 7.21 -2.86 6.95
CA HIS A 24 6.06 -2.99 6.06
C HIS A 24 5.50 -4.41 5.97
N ARG A 25 6.34 -5.46 5.94
CA ARG A 25 5.84 -6.84 6.05
C ARG A 25 5.06 -7.10 7.34
N SER A 26 5.44 -6.44 8.44
CA SER A 26 4.65 -6.46 9.68
C SER A 26 3.34 -5.70 9.53
N GLY A 27 3.33 -4.61 8.75
CA GLY A 27 2.15 -3.81 8.41
C GLY A 27 1.06 -4.61 7.68
N ALA A 28 1.41 -5.38 6.65
CA ALA A 28 0.46 -6.29 6.00
C ALA A 28 -0.17 -7.30 6.96
N SER A 29 0.63 -7.91 7.84
CA SER A 29 0.09 -8.84 8.83
C SER A 29 -0.85 -8.15 9.81
N GLN A 30 -0.58 -6.89 10.17
CA GLN A 30 -1.43 -6.11 11.06
C GLN A 30 -2.75 -5.71 10.40
N LEU A 31 -2.71 -5.16 9.18
CA LEU A 31 -3.92 -4.80 8.44
C LEU A 31 -4.82 -6.01 8.21
N LEU A 32 -4.24 -7.15 7.81
CA LEU A 32 -5.02 -8.37 7.58
C LEU A 32 -5.65 -8.90 8.87
N ALA A 33 -4.96 -8.81 10.01
CA ALA A 33 -5.52 -9.16 11.32
C ALA A 33 -6.69 -8.22 11.69
N GLU A 34 -6.51 -6.91 11.51
CA GLU A 34 -7.59 -5.93 11.74
C GLU A 34 -8.80 -6.20 10.83
N LEU A 35 -8.59 -6.47 9.54
CA LEU A 35 -9.67 -6.80 8.61
C LEU A 35 -10.39 -8.09 9.01
N ALA A 36 -9.66 -9.12 9.48
CA ALA A 36 -10.27 -10.38 9.91
C ALA A 36 -11.18 -10.24 11.14
N GLU A 37 -10.99 -9.19 11.95
CA GLU A 37 -11.87 -8.87 13.09
C GLU A 37 -13.10 -8.03 12.70
N LEU A 38 -13.10 -7.45 11.49
CA LEU A 38 -14.19 -6.62 10.99
C LEU A 38 -15.17 -7.41 10.12
N PRO A 39 -16.48 -7.09 10.17
CA PRO A 39 -17.42 -7.53 9.15
C PRO A 39 -16.94 -7.13 7.75
N GLN A 40 -17.13 -8.00 6.77
CA GLN A 40 -16.58 -7.84 5.43
C GLN A 40 -17.10 -6.56 4.74
N GLU A 41 -18.32 -6.11 5.06
CA GLU A 41 -18.92 -4.85 4.60
C GLU A 41 -18.17 -3.60 5.08
N GLU A 42 -17.38 -3.70 6.16
CA GLU A 42 -16.60 -2.59 6.71
C GLU A 42 -15.21 -2.47 6.07
N TRP A 43 -14.75 -3.51 5.36
CA TRP A 43 -13.42 -3.55 4.75
C TRP A 43 -13.14 -2.38 3.79
N PRO A 44 -14.06 -2.02 2.85
CA PRO A 44 -13.81 -0.90 1.95
C PRO A 44 -13.59 0.41 2.71
N GLY A 45 -14.31 0.62 3.82
CA GLY A 45 -14.15 1.77 4.70
C GLY A 45 -12.76 1.83 5.33
N ARG A 46 -12.30 0.70 5.89
CA ARG A 46 -10.96 0.56 6.49
C ARG A 46 -9.83 0.74 5.48
N LEU A 47 -9.97 0.17 4.28
CA LEU A 47 -9.01 0.29 3.18
C LEU A 47 -8.94 1.73 2.65
N ARG A 48 -10.08 2.40 2.47
CA ARG A 48 -10.13 3.82 2.09
C ARG A 48 -9.40 4.71 3.10
N ARG A 49 -9.52 4.42 4.40
CA ARG A 49 -8.79 5.15 5.44
C ARG A 49 -7.28 4.96 5.30
N LEU A 50 -6.80 3.72 5.15
CA LEU A 50 -5.38 3.42 4.94
C LEU A 50 -4.83 4.16 3.71
N LEU A 51 -5.54 4.09 2.58
CA LEU A 51 -5.14 4.75 1.35
C LEU A 51 -5.11 6.28 1.49
N SER A 52 -6.10 6.87 2.17
CA SER A 52 -6.15 8.31 2.45
C SER A 52 -4.95 8.77 3.27
N GLU A 53 -4.59 8.00 4.30
CA GLU A 53 -3.41 8.26 5.14
C GLU A 53 -2.12 8.18 4.32
N GLN A 54 -1.92 7.10 3.54
CA GLN A 54 -0.70 6.92 2.75
C GLN A 54 -0.55 7.96 1.64
N ILE A 55 -1.62 8.22 0.89
CA ILE A 55 -1.61 9.19 -0.22
C ILE A 55 -1.47 10.60 0.33
N GLY A 56 -2.12 10.92 1.45
CA GLY A 56 -1.97 12.20 2.13
C GLY A 56 -0.53 12.49 2.55
N LEU A 57 0.22 11.46 2.99
CA LEU A 57 1.65 11.58 3.29
C LEU A 57 2.50 11.82 2.05
N ILE A 58 2.22 11.12 0.94
CA ILE A 58 2.96 11.27 -0.32
C ILE A 58 2.72 12.65 -0.94
N LEU A 59 1.45 13.05 -1.07
CA LEU A 59 1.06 14.29 -1.74
C LEU A 59 1.05 15.52 -0.81
N ARG A 60 1.27 15.31 0.49
CA ARG A 60 1.34 16.33 1.56
C ARG A 60 0.13 17.26 1.59
N ARG A 61 -1.05 16.73 1.33
CA ARG A 61 -2.32 17.47 1.27
C ARG A 61 -3.50 16.55 1.56
N THR A 62 -4.64 17.14 1.91
CA THR A 62 -5.92 16.41 1.98
C THR A 62 -6.38 16.03 0.57
N ILE A 63 -6.87 14.81 0.42
CA ILE A 63 -7.30 14.24 -0.85
C ILE A 63 -8.79 13.91 -0.76
N ASP A 64 -9.56 14.41 -1.73
CA ASP A 64 -10.93 13.95 -1.95
C ASP A 64 -10.89 12.50 -2.47
N ALA A 65 -11.60 11.61 -1.78
CA ALA A 65 -11.59 10.18 -2.07
C ALA A 65 -12.21 9.81 -3.42
N ASP A 66 -13.04 10.70 -3.97
CA ASP A 66 -13.77 10.48 -5.22
C ASP A 66 -13.13 11.18 -6.42
N ARG A 67 -12.07 11.97 -6.20
CA ARG A 67 -11.35 12.66 -7.26
C ARG A 67 -10.18 11.82 -7.79
N PRO A 68 -9.93 11.79 -9.12
CA PRO A 68 -8.78 11.11 -9.69
C PRO A 68 -7.45 11.59 -9.09
N LEU A 69 -6.58 10.65 -8.73
CA LEU A 69 -5.27 10.97 -8.13
C LEU A 69 -4.36 11.73 -9.11
N THR A 70 -4.55 11.54 -10.41
CA THR A 70 -3.85 12.28 -11.47
C THR A 70 -4.10 13.78 -11.40
N ASP A 71 -5.29 14.22 -10.95
CA ASP A 71 -5.64 15.63 -10.81
C ASP A 71 -4.84 16.34 -9.70
N TYR A 72 -4.25 15.57 -8.78
CA TYR A 72 -3.40 16.10 -7.71
C TYR A 72 -1.91 16.18 -8.10
N GLY A 73 -1.58 15.84 -9.34
CA GLY A 73 -0.21 15.86 -9.84
C GLY A 73 0.61 14.66 -9.38
N LEU A 74 -0.01 13.48 -9.25
CA LEU A 74 0.69 12.24 -8.92
C LEU A 74 1.69 11.88 -10.04
N ASP A 75 2.97 12.13 -9.82
CA ASP A 75 4.04 11.84 -10.79
C ASP A 75 4.44 10.35 -10.81
N SER A 76 5.41 9.98 -11.66
CA SER A 76 5.86 8.59 -11.80
C SER A 76 6.55 8.03 -10.55
N LEU A 77 7.26 8.87 -9.78
CA LEU A 77 7.94 8.44 -8.56
C LEU A 77 6.94 8.23 -7.43
N ALA A 78 6.01 9.16 -7.25
CA ALA A 78 4.91 9.06 -6.30
C ALA A 78 4.02 7.84 -6.60
N ASN A 79 3.76 7.54 -7.87
CA ASN A 79 3.09 6.31 -8.29
C ASN A 79 3.86 5.05 -7.90
N HIS A 80 5.19 5.03 -8.08
CA HIS A 80 5.99 3.88 -7.70
C HIS A 80 6.01 3.69 -6.18
N GLU A 81 6.20 4.78 -5.42
CA GLU A 81 6.16 4.77 -3.96
C GLU A 81 4.80 4.31 -3.42
N LEU A 82 3.69 4.81 -3.98
CA LEU A 82 2.34 4.41 -3.59
C LEU A 82 2.13 2.91 -3.77
N ARG A 83 2.49 2.36 -4.93
CA ARG A 83 2.37 0.91 -5.19
C ARG A 83 3.21 0.09 -4.24
N ALA A 84 4.46 0.50 -4.02
CA ALA A 84 5.36 -0.18 -3.10
C ALA A 84 4.78 -0.20 -1.68
N ARG A 85 4.24 0.92 -1.19
CA ARG A 85 3.58 1.02 0.12
C ARG A 85 2.29 0.21 0.21
N VAL A 86 1.45 0.23 -0.83
CA VAL A 86 0.23 -0.59 -0.85
C VAL A 86 0.55 -2.08 -0.83
N GLU A 87 1.50 -2.54 -1.66
CA GLU A 87 1.94 -3.95 -1.64
C GLU A 87 2.52 -4.34 -0.28
N ALA A 88 3.30 -3.43 0.31
CA ALA A 88 3.85 -3.56 1.66
C ALA A 88 2.78 -3.76 2.73
N GLU A 89 1.74 -2.93 2.75
CA GLU A 89 0.70 -2.89 3.80
C GLU A 89 -0.46 -3.86 3.56
N THR A 90 -0.60 -4.43 2.35
CA THR A 90 -1.73 -5.32 2.03
C THR A 90 -1.27 -6.71 1.57
N GLY A 91 -0.01 -6.85 1.16
CA GLY A 91 0.48 -8.03 0.47
C GLY A 91 -0.11 -8.22 -0.93
N VAL A 92 -0.80 -7.21 -1.48
CA VAL A 92 -1.43 -7.22 -2.80
C VAL A 92 -0.66 -6.31 -3.76
N ARG A 93 -0.29 -6.88 -4.92
CA ARG A 93 0.29 -6.09 -6.01
C ARG A 93 -0.80 -5.35 -6.77
N ILE A 94 -0.59 -4.04 -6.94
CA ILE A 94 -1.41 -3.18 -7.79
C ILE A 94 -0.61 -2.65 -8.97
N SER A 95 -1.24 -2.57 -10.12
CA SER A 95 -0.72 -2.01 -11.36
C SER A 95 -0.91 -0.48 -11.39
N THR A 96 -0.35 0.19 -12.38
CA THR A 96 -0.62 1.62 -12.60
C THR A 96 -2.08 1.90 -12.99
N ALA A 97 -2.75 0.94 -13.64
CA ALA A 97 -4.15 1.08 -14.04
C ALA A 97 -5.10 1.05 -12.84
N ASP A 98 -4.69 0.45 -11.73
CA ASP A 98 -5.47 0.38 -10.49
C ASP A 98 -5.44 1.72 -9.72
N ILE A 99 -4.51 2.63 -10.05
CA ILE A 99 -4.33 3.93 -9.39
C ILE A 99 -5.31 4.93 -9.99
N THR A 100 -6.51 5.00 -9.40
CA THR A 100 -7.64 5.80 -9.88
C THR A 100 -8.00 6.87 -8.87
N THR A 101 -9.06 6.65 -8.10
CA THR A 101 -9.47 7.44 -6.93
C THR A 101 -9.16 6.63 -5.67
N ILE A 102 -9.22 7.24 -4.48
CA ILE A 102 -9.06 6.48 -3.23
C ILE A 102 -10.15 5.42 -3.11
N ARG A 103 -11.40 5.75 -3.48
CA ARG A 103 -12.51 4.79 -3.51
C ARG A 103 -12.22 3.64 -4.47
N GLY A 104 -11.88 3.93 -5.73
CA GLY A 104 -11.62 2.90 -6.73
C GLY A 104 -10.45 1.99 -6.36
N MET A 105 -9.41 2.54 -5.73
CA MET A 105 -8.31 1.74 -5.18
C MET A 105 -8.75 0.85 -4.01
N ALA A 106 -9.61 1.35 -3.11
CA ALA A 106 -10.13 0.57 -1.99
C ALA A 106 -10.98 -0.61 -2.48
N ASP A 107 -11.85 -0.37 -3.46
CA ASP A 107 -12.69 -1.41 -4.08
C ASP A 107 -11.81 -2.46 -4.79
N CYS A 108 -10.80 -2.02 -5.55
CA CYS A 108 -9.84 -2.90 -6.22
C CYS A 108 -9.06 -3.78 -5.22
N LEU A 109 -8.64 -3.22 -4.08
CA LEU A 109 -7.96 -3.97 -3.03
C LEU A 109 -8.90 -4.96 -2.34
N TYR A 110 -10.13 -4.55 -2.07
CA TYR A 110 -11.16 -5.42 -1.50
C TYR A 110 -11.35 -6.65 -2.39
N ASP A 111 -11.61 -6.46 -3.68
CA ASP A 111 -11.83 -7.56 -4.63
C ASP A 111 -10.63 -8.52 -4.70
N LYS A 112 -9.41 -7.99 -4.67
CA LYS A 112 -8.19 -8.82 -4.71
C LYS A 112 -7.97 -9.59 -3.40
N LEU A 113 -8.28 -8.99 -2.26
CA LEU A 113 -8.13 -9.62 -0.94
C LEU A 113 -9.17 -10.72 -0.72
N THR A 114 -10.42 -10.49 -1.10
CA THR A 114 -11.49 -11.49 -1.01
C THR A 114 -11.24 -12.64 -1.97
N SER A 115 -10.88 -12.34 -3.23
CA SER A 115 -10.49 -13.39 -4.19
C SER A 115 -9.31 -14.24 -3.69
N LYS A 116 -8.31 -13.62 -3.05
CA LYS A 116 -7.17 -14.34 -2.47
C LYS A 116 -7.56 -15.17 -1.25
N ALA A 117 -8.46 -14.67 -0.40
CA ALA A 117 -8.98 -15.40 0.76
C ALA A 117 -9.80 -16.61 0.32
N ASP A 118 -10.65 -16.46 -0.69
CA ASP A 118 -11.45 -17.56 -1.26
C ASP A 118 -10.55 -18.67 -1.83
N ILE A 119 -9.47 -18.29 -2.55
CA ILE A 119 -8.46 -19.24 -3.04
C ILE A 119 -7.77 -19.96 -1.88
N ALA A 120 -7.43 -19.24 -0.80
CA ALA A 120 -6.77 -19.83 0.36
C ALA A 120 -7.69 -20.78 1.14
N ALA A 121 -8.99 -20.51 1.20
CA ALA A 121 -9.98 -21.37 1.86
C ALA A 121 -10.31 -22.64 1.06
N ALA A 122 -10.05 -22.65 -0.25
CA ALA A 122 -10.32 -23.78 -1.15
C ALA A 122 -9.18 -24.83 -1.22
N LEU A 123 -8.06 -24.62 -0.51
CA LEU A 123 -6.87 -25.49 -0.48
C LEU A 123 -6.77 -26.25 0.84
#